data_AF-A0A7S0UCR8-F1
#
_entry.id   AF-A0A7S0UCR8-F1
#
_cell.length_a   1.000
_cell.length_b   1.000
_cell.length_c   1.000
_cell.angle_alpha   90.00
_cell.angle_beta   90.00
_cell.angle_gamma   90.00
#
_symmetry.space_group_name_H-M   'P 1'
#
loop_
_entity.id
_entity.type
_entity.pdbx_description
1 polymer ?
#
loop_
_entity_poly.entity_id
_entity_poly.type
_entity_poly.pdbx_seq_one_letter_code
_entity_poly.pdbx_strand_id
1 'polypeptide(L)'
;MVPLEVEDVIDTLLGAARDKDTVVRWSGAKGIGRMTGRLPRHLGDEVVGAVLSMFLTDGGSDDGACHGACLALAELARRGLLLPPRLPQAVPHVLSCLRYDVRRGSASVGAHVRDAACYVCWALARAYAPEVMAPYVQDLARGLIVCAAYDREVNCRRAASAAFQEHVGRQGAFPHGIDILTRADYFTVGHRGNSYTQISPYIAQFEAYRGALVEHLVERQVRHWDKQIRVLSAQTLRLLVGKEPGLFTEGVLQRLLDAALSPDLATRHGSALGVSEVVMGLKECGVALEEGLAARVVGLVPAIEKARLYRGKGGEGMR
;
A
#
# COMPACT_ATOMS: atom_id res chain seq x y z
N MET A 1 -15.20 10.63 -37.24
CA MET A 1 -15.68 9.27 -36.93
C MET A 1 -14.51 8.33 -37.16
N VAL A 2 -14.31 7.41 -36.24
CA VAL A 2 -13.36 6.31 -36.38
C VAL A 2 -14.11 5.12 -37.01
N PRO A 3 -13.47 4.27 -37.84
CA PRO A 3 -14.13 3.09 -38.39
C PRO A 3 -14.64 2.16 -37.28
N LEU A 4 -15.82 1.56 -37.44
CA LEU A 4 -16.43 0.67 -36.44
C LEU A 4 -15.48 -0.47 -36.04
N GLU A 5 -14.67 -0.95 -36.99
CA GLU A 5 -13.69 -2.00 -36.78
C GLU A 5 -12.62 -1.60 -35.74
N VAL A 6 -12.33 -0.31 -35.59
CA VAL A 6 -11.39 0.19 -34.58
C VAL A 6 -12.04 0.22 -33.20
N GLU A 7 -13.34 0.51 -33.10
CA GLU A 7 -14.10 0.43 -31.85
C GLU A 7 -14.14 -1.03 -31.37
N ASP A 8 -14.46 -1.97 -32.25
CA ASP A 8 -14.46 -3.42 -31.96
C ASP A 8 -13.09 -3.91 -31.46
N VAL A 9 -12.00 -3.41 -32.05
CA VAL A 9 -10.64 -3.72 -31.62
C VAL A 9 -10.35 -3.16 -30.23
N ILE A 10 -10.75 -1.92 -29.94
CA ILE A 10 -10.57 -1.30 -28.62
C ILE A 10 -11.34 -2.08 -27.56
N ASP A 11 -12.59 -2.45 -27.83
CA ASP A 11 -13.42 -3.23 -26.91
C ASP A 11 -12.84 -4.63 -26.66
N THR A 12 -12.35 -5.28 -27.72
CA THR A 12 -11.64 -6.56 -27.60
C THR A 12 -10.41 -6.43 -26.69
N LEU A 13 -9.64 -5.34 -26.85
CA LEU A 13 -8.45 -5.09 -26.05
C LEU A 13 -8.78 -4.75 -24.58
N LEU A 14 -9.85 -3.99 -24.33
CA LEU A 14 -10.37 -3.72 -22.99
C LEU A 14 -10.86 -5.01 -22.31
N GLY A 15 -11.52 -5.90 -23.06
CA GLY A 15 -11.87 -7.25 -22.60
C GLY A 15 -10.65 -8.09 -22.25
N ALA A 16 -9.64 -8.12 -23.12
CA ALA A 16 -8.38 -8.83 -22.88
C ALA A 16 -7.63 -8.29 -21.65
N ALA A 17 -7.71 -6.98 -21.36
CA ALA A 17 -7.14 -6.40 -20.16
C ALA A 17 -7.82 -6.88 -18.86
N ARG A 18 -9.00 -7.51 -18.92
CA ARG A 18 -9.70 -8.12 -17.77
C ARG A 18 -9.60 -9.64 -17.74
N ASP A 19 -8.84 -10.25 -18.64
CA ASP A 19 -8.73 -11.70 -18.75
C ASP A 19 -8.14 -12.33 -17.47
N LYS A 20 -8.48 -13.59 -17.20
CA LYS A 20 -7.93 -14.35 -16.05
C LYS A 20 -6.42 -14.56 -16.14
N ASP A 21 -5.89 -14.64 -17.36
CA ASP A 21 -4.49 -14.94 -17.63
C ASP A 21 -3.65 -13.65 -17.75
N THR A 22 -2.62 -13.55 -16.91
CA THR A 22 -1.74 -12.36 -16.84
C THR A 22 -1.12 -11.99 -18.18
N VAL A 23 -0.76 -12.99 -19.00
CA VAL A 23 -0.16 -12.77 -20.33
C VAL A 23 -1.16 -12.11 -21.28
N VAL A 24 -2.43 -12.47 -21.20
CA VAL A 24 -3.51 -11.87 -22.00
C VAL A 24 -3.75 -10.44 -21.52
N ARG A 25 -3.84 -10.20 -20.20
CA ARG A 25 -3.96 -8.84 -19.64
C ARG A 25 -2.84 -7.92 -20.09
N TRP A 26 -1.60 -8.39 -20.05
CA TRP A 26 -0.42 -7.64 -20.50
C TRP A 26 -0.45 -7.32 -22.00
N SER A 27 -0.87 -8.28 -22.81
CA SER A 27 -1.00 -8.10 -24.26
C SER A 27 -2.10 -7.09 -24.59
N GLY A 28 -3.25 -7.19 -23.91
CA GLY A 28 -4.35 -6.23 -24.00
C GLY A 28 -3.89 -4.82 -23.63
N ALA A 29 -3.26 -4.63 -22.48
CA ALA A 29 -2.72 -3.34 -22.03
C ALA A 29 -1.75 -2.69 -23.03
N LYS A 30 -0.84 -3.47 -23.61
CA LYS A 30 0.06 -2.99 -24.68
C LYS A 30 -0.69 -2.60 -25.95
N GLY A 31 -1.68 -3.41 -26.33
CA GLY A 31 -2.55 -3.14 -27.46
C GLY A 31 -3.31 -1.82 -27.28
N ILE A 32 -3.92 -1.62 -26.11
CA ILE A 32 -4.60 -0.37 -25.72
C ILE A 32 -3.65 0.82 -25.95
N GLY A 33 -2.47 0.83 -25.33
CA GLY A 33 -1.52 1.93 -25.50
C GLY A 33 -1.09 2.18 -26.96
N ARG A 34 -0.96 1.14 -27.78
CA ARG A 34 -0.62 1.28 -29.21
C ARG A 34 -1.77 1.85 -30.03
N MET A 35 -2.98 1.35 -29.82
CA MET A 35 -4.18 1.77 -30.55
C MET A 35 -4.57 3.19 -30.16
N THR A 36 -4.61 3.50 -28.86
CA THR A 36 -4.93 4.84 -28.36
C THR A 36 -4.01 5.90 -28.95
N GLY A 37 -2.72 5.60 -29.15
CA GLY A 37 -1.76 6.53 -29.77
C GLY A 37 -1.97 6.80 -31.25
N ARG A 38 -2.91 6.11 -31.90
CA ARG A 38 -3.32 6.33 -33.30
C ARG A 38 -4.68 7.02 -33.42
N LEU A 39 -5.36 7.25 -32.30
CA LEU A 39 -6.68 7.89 -32.28
C LEU A 39 -6.55 9.42 -32.20
N PRO A 40 -7.56 10.14 -32.70
CA PRO A 40 -7.77 11.54 -32.34
C PRO A 40 -7.79 11.72 -30.82
N ARG A 41 -7.29 12.86 -30.34
CA ARG A 41 -7.13 13.15 -28.90
C ARG A 41 -8.37 12.89 -28.05
N HIS A 42 -9.56 13.27 -28.53
CA HIS A 42 -10.81 13.11 -27.78
C HIS A 42 -11.15 11.62 -27.58
N LEU A 43 -11.06 10.80 -28.64
CA LEU A 43 -11.28 9.36 -28.55
C LEU A 43 -10.19 8.67 -27.73
N GLY A 44 -8.95 9.17 -27.81
CA GLY A 44 -7.88 8.67 -26.95
C GLY A 44 -8.19 8.88 -25.46
N ASP A 45 -8.77 10.03 -25.10
CA ASP A 45 -9.21 10.33 -23.74
C ASP A 45 -10.43 9.50 -23.31
N GLU A 46 -11.33 9.15 -24.24
CA GLU A 46 -12.42 8.19 -23.98
C GLU A 46 -11.86 6.80 -23.62
N VAL A 47 -10.83 6.32 -24.32
CA VAL A 47 -10.16 5.06 -23.96
C VAL A 47 -9.51 5.14 -22.57
N VAL A 48 -8.88 6.27 -22.22
CA VAL A 48 -8.37 6.50 -20.86
C VAL A 48 -9.51 6.42 -19.84
N GLY A 49 -10.67 7.04 -20.14
CA GLY A 49 -11.87 6.94 -19.31
C GLY A 49 -12.35 5.50 -19.12
N ALA A 50 -12.35 4.69 -20.19
CA ALA A 50 -12.70 3.28 -20.14
C ALA A 50 -11.70 2.43 -19.33
N VAL A 51 -10.40 2.75 -19.37
CA VAL A 51 -9.41 2.12 -18.50
C VAL A 51 -9.62 2.50 -17.04
N LEU A 52 -9.93 3.76 -16.75
CA LEU A 52 -10.18 4.21 -15.38
C LEU A 52 -11.45 3.58 -14.79
N SER A 53 -12.49 3.35 -15.60
CA SER A 53 -13.71 2.68 -15.14
C SER A 53 -13.49 1.21 -14.77
N MET A 54 -12.42 0.56 -15.25
CA MET A 54 -12.05 -0.80 -14.84
C MET A 54 -11.71 -0.90 -13.34
N PHE A 55 -11.28 0.19 -12.71
CA PHE A 55 -11.03 0.22 -11.26
C PHE A 55 -12.31 0.26 -10.42
N LEU A 56 -13.46 0.57 -11.04
CA LEU A 56 -14.74 0.81 -10.39
C LEU A 56 -15.69 -0.40 -10.45
N THR A 57 -15.24 -1.59 -10.84
CA THR A 57 -16.12 -2.74 -11.06
C THR A 57 -16.99 -3.06 -9.83
N ASP A 58 -18.30 -3.00 -10.04
CA ASP A 58 -19.34 -3.20 -9.03
C ASP A 58 -19.32 -4.63 -8.46
N GLY A 59 -19.40 -4.77 -7.14
CA GLY A 59 -19.58 -6.07 -6.46
C GLY A 59 -18.34 -6.63 -5.75
N GLY A 60 -17.23 -5.92 -5.76
CA GLY A 60 -16.01 -6.29 -5.05
C GLY A 60 -14.78 -6.15 -5.94
N SER A 61 -13.64 -6.05 -5.29
CA SER A 61 -12.37 -5.80 -5.96
C SER A 61 -11.94 -7.01 -6.81
N ASP A 62 -12.11 -6.91 -8.14
CA ASP A 62 -11.54 -7.85 -9.11
C ASP A 62 -10.06 -7.52 -9.32
N ASP A 63 -9.19 -8.37 -8.78
CA ASP A 63 -7.74 -8.21 -8.87
C ASP A 63 -7.24 -8.29 -10.32
N GLY A 64 -7.93 -9.06 -11.18
CA GLY A 64 -7.65 -9.12 -12.61
C GLY A 64 -7.86 -7.77 -13.30
N ALA A 65 -9.05 -7.17 -13.11
CA ALA A 65 -9.37 -5.85 -13.66
C ALA A 65 -8.44 -4.76 -13.13
N CYS A 66 -8.20 -4.68 -11.82
CA CYS A 66 -7.29 -3.68 -11.25
C CYS A 66 -5.86 -3.82 -11.78
N HIS A 67 -5.38 -5.06 -11.94
CA HIS A 67 -4.08 -5.34 -12.53
C HIS A 67 -4.00 -4.88 -13.98
N GLY A 68 -4.96 -5.29 -14.81
CA GLY A 68 -5.00 -4.90 -16.22
C GLY A 68 -5.11 -3.40 -16.42
N ALA A 69 -5.92 -2.74 -15.59
CA ALA A 69 -6.06 -1.29 -15.58
C ALA A 69 -4.75 -0.59 -15.21
N CYS A 70 -4.02 -1.08 -14.19
CA CYS A 70 -2.68 -0.57 -13.86
C CYS A 70 -1.71 -0.72 -15.05
N LEU A 71 -1.66 -1.90 -15.68
CA LEU A 71 -0.80 -2.12 -16.83
C LEU A 71 -1.15 -1.19 -18.00
N ALA A 72 -2.43 -1.06 -18.33
CA ALA A 72 -2.89 -0.19 -19.41
C ALA A 72 -2.59 1.29 -19.10
N LEU A 73 -2.83 1.73 -17.86
CA LEU A 73 -2.55 3.09 -17.42
C LEU A 73 -1.05 3.42 -17.50
N ALA A 74 -0.17 2.49 -17.13
CA ALA A 74 1.27 2.65 -17.30
C ALA A 74 1.67 2.73 -18.77
N GLU A 75 1.09 1.89 -19.64
CA GLU A 75 1.33 1.95 -21.10
C GLU A 75 0.86 3.29 -21.71
N LEU A 76 -0.29 3.81 -21.28
CA LEU A 76 -0.81 5.10 -21.68
C LEU A 76 0.08 6.25 -21.21
N ALA A 77 0.52 6.23 -19.95
CA ALA A 77 1.42 7.25 -19.39
C ALA A 77 2.76 7.30 -20.14
N ARG A 78 3.42 6.16 -20.36
CA ARG A 78 4.72 6.09 -21.07
C ARG A 78 4.66 6.59 -22.52
N ARG A 79 3.46 6.65 -23.11
CA ARG A 79 3.21 7.12 -24.48
C ARG A 79 2.70 8.55 -24.54
N GLY A 80 2.56 9.24 -23.40
CA GLY A 80 2.01 10.60 -23.34
C GLY A 80 0.50 10.66 -23.62
N LEU A 81 -0.22 9.54 -23.46
CA LEU A 81 -1.65 9.43 -23.77
C LEU A 81 -2.53 9.67 -22.54
N LEU A 82 -1.99 9.46 -21.34
CA LEU A 82 -2.62 9.89 -20.10
C LEU A 82 -2.35 11.40 -19.93
N LEU A 83 -3.33 12.25 -20.21
CA LEU A 83 -3.13 13.70 -20.13
C LEU A 83 -3.23 14.21 -18.68
N PRO A 84 -2.54 15.31 -18.31
CA PRO A 84 -2.56 15.86 -16.96
C PRO A 84 -3.95 16.03 -16.32
N PRO A 85 -5.01 16.46 -17.05
CA PRO A 85 -6.36 16.57 -16.48
C PRO A 85 -6.96 15.26 -15.95
N ARG A 86 -6.42 14.10 -16.36
CA ARG A 86 -6.86 12.78 -15.86
C ARG A 86 -6.10 12.32 -14.61
N LEU A 87 -4.99 12.96 -14.24
CA LEU A 87 -4.21 12.59 -13.06
C LEU A 87 -4.99 12.69 -11.73
N PRO A 88 -5.87 13.69 -11.49
CA PRO A 88 -6.71 13.72 -10.29
C PRO A 88 -7.63 12.50 -10.16
N GLN A 89 -8.03 11.89 -11.27
CA GLN A 89 -8.82 10.67 -11.28
C GLN A 89 -7.93 9.41 -11.17
N ALA A 90 -6.80 9.39 -11.88
CA ALA A 90 -5.93 8.23 -11.97
C ALA A 90 -5.14 7.95 -10.66
N VAL A 91 -4.55 8.97 -10.05
CA VAL A 91 -3.67 8.81 -8.88
C VAL A 91 -4.37 8.15 -7.68
N PRO A 92 -5.61 8.52 -7.30
CA PRO A 92 -6.32 7.83 -6.23
C PRO A 92 -6.49 6.33 -6.46
N HIS A 93 -6.75 5.90 -7.70
CA HIS A 93 -6.84 4.48 -8.04
C HIS A 93 -5.48 3.77 -7.90
N VAL A 94 -4.40 4.42 -8.32
CA VAL A 94 -3.02 3.88 -8.16
C VAL A 94 -2.67 3.72 -6.68
N LEU A 95 -2.99 4.71 -5.84
CA LEU A 95 -2.77 4.65 -4.39
C LEU A 95 -3.58 3.53 -3.72
N SER A 96 -4.82 3.31 -4.17
CA SER A 96 -5.63 2.17 -3.74
C SER A 96 -4.97 0.85 -4.15
N CYS A 97 -4.47 0.76 -5.38
CA CYS A 97 -3.80 -0.43 -5.90
C CYS A 97 -2.47 -0.74 -5.20
N LEU A 98 -1.69 0.26 -4.79
CA LEU A 98 -0.49 0.08 -3.95
C LEU A 98 -0.80 -0.57 -2.58
N ARG A 99 -2.05 -0.46 -2.13
CA ARG A 99 -2.53 -1.03 -0.85
C ARG A 99 -3.39 -2.28 -1.06
N TYR A 100 -3.46 -2.80 -2.28
CA TYR A 100 -4.32 -3.91 -2.65
C TYR A 100 -3.85 -5.23 -2.00
N ASP A 101 -4.48 -5.54 -0.89
CA ASP A 101 -4.24 -6.74 -0.10
C ASP A 101 -5.59 -7.24 0.41
N VAL A 102 -6.19 -8.16 -0.36
CA VAL A 102 -7.55 -8.67 -0.13
C VAL A 102 -7.47 -10.12 0.33
N ARG A 103 -7.98 -10.39 1.52
CA ARG A 103 -8.02 -11.73 2.11
C ARG A 103 -8.99 -12.62 1.31
N ARG A 104 -8.48 -13.72 0.75
CA ARG A 104 -9.26 -14.79 0.12
C ARG A 104 -8.89 -16.12 0.78
N GLY A 105 -9.80 -16.63 1.62
CA GLY A 105 -9.55 -17.84 2.40
C GLY A 105 -8.42 -17.67 3.41
N SER A 106 -7.39 -18.52 3.32
CA SER A 106 -6.23 -18.53 4.21
C SER A 106 -5.06 -17.65 3.76
N ALA A 107 -5.18 -16.98 2.61
CA ALA A 107 -4.15 -16.10 2.05
C ALA A 107 -4.74 -14.76 1.59
N SER A 108 -3.88 -13.89 1.08
CA SER A 108 -4.28 -12.67 0.38
C SER A 108 -3.95 -12.74 -1.11
N VAL A 109 -4.76 -12.06 -1.92
CA VAL A 109 -4.46 -11.76 -3.33
C VAL A 109 -4.12 -10.28 -3.49
N GLY A 110 -3.41 -9.94 -4.57
CA GLY A 110 -3.09 -8.56 -4.91
C GLY A 110 -1.62 -8.22 -5.07
N ALA A 111 -0.70 -9.17 -4.91
CA ALA A 111 0.72 -8.93 -5.15
C ALA A 111 0.99 -8.42 -6.57
N HIS A 112 0.37 -9.03 -7.58
CA HIS A 112 0.46 -8.59 -8.97
C HIS A 112 -0.14 -7.19 -9.16
N VAL A 113 -1.27 -6.86 -8.50
CA VAL A 113 -1.87 -5.52 -8.55
C VAL A 113 -0.92 -4.46 -7.98
N ARG A 114 -0.32 -4.72 -6.82
CA ARG A 114 0.64 -3.80 -6.16
C ARG A 114 1.90 -3.61 -7.00
N ASP A 115 2.42 -4.67 -7.58
CA ASP A 115 3.56 -4.64 -8.51
C ASP A 115 3.23 -3.78 -9.76
N ALA A 116 2.06 -3.99 -10.37
CA ALA A 116 1.60 -3.17 -11.49
C ALA A 116 1.35 -1.70 -11.10
N ALA A 117 0.88 -1.42 -9.88
CA ALA A 117 0.73 -0.06 -9.39
C ALA A 117 2.10 0.63 -9.20
N CYS A 118 3.13 -0.10 -8.76
CA CYS A 118 4.50 0.39 -8.74
C CYS A 118 5.00 0.71 -10.17
N TYR A 119 4.65 -0.12 -11.16
CA TYR A 119 4.95 0.15 -12.56
C TYR A 119 4.26 1.41 -13.08
N VAL A 120 3.00 1.69 -12.68
CA VAL A 120 2.35 2.96 -12.97
C VAL A 120 3.14 4.11 -12.36
N CYS A 121 3.49 4.06 -11.07
CA CYS A 121 4.26 5.12 -10.41
C CYS A 121 5.59 5.39 -11.15
N TRP A 122 6.32 4.33 -11.49
CA TRP A 122 7.55 4.42 -12.29
C TRP A 122 7.30 5.09 -13.65
N ALA A 123 6.20 4.76 -14.33
CA ALA A 123 5.82 5.40 -15.58
C ALA A 123 5.48 6.89 -15.41
N LEU A 124 4.74 7.26 -14.36
CA LEU A 124 4.41 8.65 -14.05
C LEU A 124 5.67 9.49 -13.83
N ALA A 125 6.65 8.97 -13.07
CA ALA A 125 7.92 9.65 -12.82
C ALA A 125 8.67 10.04 -14.11
N ARG A 126 8.44 9.32 -15.21
CA ARG A 126 9.09 9.51 -16.50
C ARG A 126 8.26 10.30 -17.50
N ALA A 127 6.94 10.27 -17.35
CA ALA A 127 6.00 10.84 -18.31
C ALA A 127 5.73 12.33 -18.09
N TYR A 128 5.92 12.83 -16.87
CA TYR A 128 5.50 14.19 -16.49
C TYR A 128 6.66 15.02 -15.94
N ALA A 129 6.58 16.33 -16.20
CA ALA A 129 7.45 17.33 -15.60
C ALA A 129 7.14 17.52 -14.09
N PRO A 130 8.11 17.98 -13.28
CA PRO A 130 7.95 18.19 -11.85
C PRO A 130 6.72 19.01 -11.46
N GLU A 131 6.39 20.05 -12.23
CA GLU A 131 5.30 20.97 -11.94
C GLU A 131 3.93 20.28 -12.06
N VAL A 132 3.82 19.30 -12.95
CA VAL A 132 2.59 18.50 -13.13
C VAL A 132 2.44 17.47 -12.01
N MET A 133 3.56 16.89 -11.54
CA MET A 133 3.53 15.88 -10.49
C MET A 133 3.46 16.44 -9.08
N ALA A 134 3.85 17.71 -8.88
CA ALA A 134 3.92 18.36 -7.56
C ALA A 134 2.71 18.10 -6.65
N PRO A 135 1.44 18.15 -7.12
CA PRO A 135 0.28 17.91 -6.27
C PRO A 135 0.18 16.48 -5.71
N TYR A 136 0.82 15.51 -6.37
CA TYR A 136 0.70 14.08 -6.06
C TYR A 136 1.94 13.52 -5.37
N VAL A 137 3.02 14.31 -5.29
CA VAL A 137 4.32 13.86 -4.79
C VAL A 137 4.22 13.26 -3.40
N GLN A 138 3.56 13.95 -2.47
CA GLN A 138 3.50 13.53 -1.08
C GLN A 138 2.76 12.19 -0.91
N ASP A 139 1.62 12.03 -1.59
CA ASP A 139 0.80 10.81 -1.48
C ASP A 139 1.46 9.62 -2.17
N LEU A 140 2.02 9.82 -3.37
CA LEU A 140 2.77 8.77 -4.07
C LEU A 140 4.01 8.35 -3.27
N ALA A 141 4.76 9.31 -2.73
CA ALA A 141 5.92 9.01 -1.90
C ALA A 141 5.52 8.19 -0.66
N ARG A 142 4.46 8.57 0.05
CA ARG A 142 3.94 7.81 1.20
C ARG A 142 3.50 6.41 0.81
N GLY A 143 2.73 6.27 -0.27
CA GLY A 143 2.24 4.97 -0.75
C GLY A 143 3.38 4.02 -1.14
N LEU A 144 4.37 4.53 -1.88
CA LEU A 144 5.55 3.77 -2.28
C LEU A 144 6.41 3.36 -1.08
N ILE A 145 6.61 4.26 -0.11
CA ILE A 145 7.39 3.97 1.10
C ILE A 145 6.71 2.90 1.96
N VAL A 146 5.40 3.00 2.14
CA VAL A 146 4.63 1.99 2.85
C VAL A 146 4.74 0.63 2.16
N CYS A 147 4.62 0.57 0.83
CA CYS A 147 4.79 -0.67 0.08
C CYS A 147 6.23 -1.20 0.17
N ALA A 148 7.23 -0.35 -0.02
CA ALA A 148 8.64 -0.72 0.10
C ALA A 148 9.00 -1.26 1.50
N ALA A 149 8.43 -0.69 2.56
CA ALA A 149 8.71 -1.08 3.94
C ALA A 149 7.96 -2.35 4.37
N TYR A 150 6.68 -2.48 4.02
CA TYR A 150 5.76 -3.42 4.68
C TYR A 150 5.09 -4.43 3.76
N ASP A 151 5.33 -4.40 2.45
CA ASP A 151 4.77 -5.45 1.60
C ASP A 151 5.31 -6.82 2.01
N ARG A 152 4.44 -7.83 2.11
CA ARG A 152 4.85 -9.21 2.37
C ARG A 152 5.75 -9.74 1.25
N GLU A 153 5.43 -9.41 0.00
CA GLU A 153 6.11 -9.94 -1.18
C GLU A 153 7.36 -9.14 -1.52
N VAL A 154 8.47 -9.85 -1.71
CA VAL A 154 9.78 -9.21 -1.95
C VAL A 154 9.84 -8.45 -3.27
N ASN A 155 9.15 -8.93 -4.31
CA ASN A 155 9.09 -8.25 -5.60
C ASN A 155 8.35 -6.91 -5.48
N CYS A 156 7.26 -6.86 -4.72
CA CYS A 156 6.51 -5.62 -4.49
C CYS A 156 7.35 -4.59 -3.74
N ARG A 157 8.07 -5.00 -2.68
CA ARG A 157 8.98 -4.09 -1.96
C ARG A 157 10.05 -3.49 -2.88
N ARG A 158 10.64 -4.33 -3.74
CA ARG A 158 11.66 -3.91 -4.72
C ARG A 158 11.09 -3.01 -5.82
N ALA A 159 9.91 -3.33 -6.34
CA ALA A 159 9.22 -2.50 -7.33
C ALA A 159 8.88 -1.12 -6.77
N ALA A 160 8.41 -1.06 -5.52
CA ALA A 160 8.13 0.20 -4.84
C ALA A 160 9.40 1.03 -4.59
N SER A 161 10.48 0.41 -4.13
CA SER A 161 11.79 1.06 -3.97
C SER A 161 12.32 1.61 -5.30
N ALA A 162 12.22 0.84 -6.39
CA ALA A 162 12.64 1.29 -7.73
C ALA A 162 11.79 2.46 -8.25
N ALA A 163 10.46 2.40 -8.08
CA ALA A 163 9.58 3.49 -8.46
C ALA A 163 9.84 4.76 -7.62
N PHE A 164 10.10 4.61 -6.32
CA PHE A 164 10.51 5.72 -5.45
C PHE A 164 11.81 6.34 -5.94
N GLN A 165 12.83 5.54 -6.22
CA GLN A 165 14.12 6.00 -6.75
C GLN A 165 13.96 6.77 -8.07
N GLU A 166 13.12 6.29 -8.99
CA GLU A 166 12.84 6.98 -10.26
C GLU A 166 12.26 8.38 -10.02
N HIS A 167 11.32 8.51 -9.08
CA HIS A 167 10.77 9.81 -8.70
C HIS A 167 11.81 10.73 -8.06
N VAL A 168 12.67 10.21 -7.17
CA VAL A 168 13.74 11.05 -6.59
C VAL A 168 14.66 11.58 -7.68
N GLY A 169 15.07 10.74 -8.64
CA GLY A 169 16.00 11.13 -9.70
C GLY A 169 15.40 12.06 -10.75
N ARG A 170 14.09 12.00 -11.02
CA ARG A 170 13.44 12.78 -12.09
C ARG A 170 12.63 13.97 -11.61
N GLN A 171 11.93 13.79 -10.49
CA GLN A 171 11.02 14.80 -9.96
C GLN A 171 11.72 15.67 -8.93
N GLY A 172 12.73 15.15 -8.22
CA GLY A 172 13.53 15.90 -7.23
C GLY A 172 12.77 16.33 -5.97
N ALA A 173 11.43 16.25 -5.96
CA ALA A 173 10.56 16.78 -4.93
C ALA A 173 10.16 15.77 -3.83
N PHE A 174 10.62 14.52 -3.91
CA PHE A 174 10.32 13.51 -2.89
C PHE A 174 11.03 13.85 -1.57
N PRO A 175 10.28 14.08 -0.46
CA PRO A 175 10.87 14.50 0.82
C PRO A 175 11.99 13.55 1.28
N HIS A 176 13.17 14.06 1.59
CA HIS A 176 14.32 13.25 2.02
C HIS A 176 14.66 12.08 1.07
N GLY A 177 14.34 12.22 -0.21
CA GLY A 177 14.39 11.12 -1.16
C GLY A 177 15.77 10.48 -1.31
N ILE A 178 16.83 11.30 -1.30
CA ILE A 178 18.22 10.83 -1.40
C ILE A 178 18.62 10.02 -0.15
N ASP A 179 18.33 10.54 1.04
CA ASP A 179 18.63 9.86 2.30
C ASP A 179 17.91 8.51 2.41
N ILE A 180 16.68 8.45 1.91
CA ILE A 180 15.85 7.25 1.94
C ILE A 180 16.31 6.25 0.90
N LEU A 181 16.54 6.64 -0.36
CA LEU A 181 16.90 5.68 -1.42
C LEU A 181 18.24 4.99 -1.14
N THR A 182 19.19 5.69 -0.50
CA THR A 182 20.48 5.10 -0.12
C THR A 182 20.34 4.04 0.97
N ARG A 183 19.35 4.17 1.85
CA ARG A 183 19.10 3.22 2.94
C ARG A 183 18.16 2.09 2.53
N ALA A 184 17.10 2.42 1.79
CA ALA A 184 16.03 1.53 1.36
C ALA A 184 16.27 0.99 -0.06
N ASP A 185 17.50 0.55 -0.34
CA ASP A 185 17.90 0.04 -1.65
C ASP A 185 17.30 -1.35 -1.95
N TYR A 186 17.44 -1.78 -3.20
CA TYR A 186 16.93 -3.05 -3.73
C TYR A 186 17.29 -4.30 -2.89
N PHE A 187 18.49 -4.31 -2.30
CA PHE A 187 18.99 -5.44 -1.52
C PHE A 187 18.42 -5.41 -0.11
N THR A 188 18.42 -4.23 0.51
CA THR A 188 18.02 -4.03 1.90
C THR A 188 16.53 -4.22 2.08
N VAL A 189 15.70 -3.69 1.16
CA VAL A 189 14.26 -3.98 1.13
C VAL A 189 13.97 -5.44 0.73
N GLY A 190 14.96 -6.16 0.20
CA GLY A 190 14.86 -7.59 -0.08
C GLY A 190 14.57 -8.42 1.17
N HIS A 191 15.14 -8.04 2.31
CA HIS A 191 14.99 -8.78 3.57
C HIS A 191 13.85 -8.19 4.43
N ARG A 192 12.77 -8.96 4.58
CA ARG A 192 11.54 -8.52 5.28
C ARG A 192 11.79 -8.04 6.72
N GLY A 193 12.65 -8.74 7.47
CA GLY A 193 13.02 -8.33 8.84
C GLY A 193 13.61 -6.92 8.87
N ASN A 194 14.73 -6.72 8.18
CA ASN A 194 15.41 -5.42 8.02
C ASN A 194 14.46 -4.32 7.51
N SER A 195 13.59 -4.62 6.55
CA SER A 195 12.61 -3.66 6.04
C SER A 195 11.71 -3.11 7.15
N TYR A 196 11.23 -3.98 8.04
CA TYR A 196 10.42 -3.61 9.19
C TYR A 196 11.23 -2.97 10.32
N THR A 197 12.36 -3.55 10.72
CA THR A 197 13.05 -3.19 11.98
C THR A 197 14.24 -2.26 11.81
N GLN A 198 14.70 -1.99 10.59
CA GLN A 198 15.81 -1.06 10.33
C GLN A 198 15.39 0.06 9.38
N ILE A 199 14.75 -0.28 8.26
CA ILE A 199 14.38 0.70 7.23
C ILE A 199 13.20 1.55 7.67
N SER A 200 12.11 0.92 8.12
CA SER A 200 10.93 1.64 8.60
C SER A 200 11.26 2.65 9.73
N PRO A 201 12.01 2.29 10.80
CA PRO A 201 12.38 3.24 11.85
C PRO A 201 13.32 4.34 11.37
N TYR A 202 14.21 4.06 10.41
CA TYR A 202 15.03 5.09 9.79
C TYR A 202 14.15 6.10 9.03
N ILE A 203 13.21 5.63 8.21
CA ILE A 203 12.34 6.52 7.42
C ILE A 203 11.37 7.30 8.33
N ALA A 204 10.87 6.68 9.40
CA ALA A 204 9.96 7.30 10.36
C ALA A 204 10.58 8.46 11.16
N GLN A 205 11.91 8.68 11.07
CA GLN A 205 12.50 9.92 11.59
C GLN A 205 11.98 11.16 10.84
N PHE A 206 11.63 10.99 9.56
CA PHE A 206 11.10 12.06 8.71
C PHE A 206 9.58 12.17 8.88
N GLU A 207 9.13 13.34 9.33
CA GLU A 207 7.72 13.64 9.60
C GLU A 207 6.81 13.39 8.39
N ALA A 208 7.31 13.64 7.18
CA ALA A 208 6.61 13.40 5.92
C ALA A 208 6.06 11.95 5.78
N TYR A 209 6.73 10.97 6.38
CA TYR A 209 6.41 9.54 6.26
C TYR A 209 5.95 8.89 7.56
N ARG A 210 6.34 9.43 8.72
CA ARG A 210 6.10 8.82 10.03
C ARG A 210 4.65 8.43 10.27
N GLY A 211 3.73 9.37 10.06
CA GLY A 211 2.29 9.13 10.25
C GLY A 211 1.77 8.01 9.33
N ALA A 212 2.16 8.00 8.05
CA ALA A 212 1.73 6.98 7.10
C ALA A 212 2.26 5.58 7.46
N LEU A 213 3.48 5.48 7.96
CA LEU A 213 4.08 4.23 8.42
C LEU A 213 3.35 3.67 9.65
N VAL A 214 3.16 4.50 10.68
CA VAL A 214 2.42 4.12 11.91
C VAL A 214 1.00 3.70 11.57
N GLU A 215 0.29 4.51 10.78
CA GLU A 215 -1.09 4.24 10.40
C GLU A 215 -1.22 2.91 9.63
N HIS A 216 -0.30 2.61 8.71
CA HIS A 216 -0.33 1.34 7.99
C HIS A 216 -0.10 0.13 8.89
N LEU A 217 0.82 0.24 9.86
CA LEU A 217 1.06 -0.84 10.82
C LEU A 217 -0.20 -1.12 11.66
N VAL A 218 -0.83 -0.09 12.21
CA VAL A 218 -1.99 -0.18 13.11
C VAL A 218 -3.26 -0.61 12.38
N GLU A 219 -3.49 -0.10 11.18
CA GLU A 219 -4.74 -0.39 10.46
C GLU A 219 -4.70 -1.67 9.63
N ARG A 220 -3.51 -2.15 9.25
CA ARG A 220 -3.38 -3.28 8.32
C ARG A 220 -2.50 -4.38 8.89
N GLN A 221 -1.26 -4.06 9.26
CA GLN A 221 -0.25 -5.10 9.47
C GLN A 221 -0.42 -5.86 10.79
N VAL A 222 -0.84 -5.19 11.87
CA VAL A 222 -1.17 -5.87 13.15
C VAL A 222 -2.38 -6.80 13.04
N ARG A 223 -3.20 -6.68 12.00
CA ARG A 223 -4.35 -7.56 11.74
C ARG A 223 -4.15 -8.49 10.53
N HIS A 224 -2.95 -8.53 9.97
CA HIS A 224 -2.62 -9.36 8.82
C HIS A 224 -2.78 -10.85 9.16
N TRP A 225 -3.19 -11.67 8.18
CA TRP A 225 -3.45 -13.10 8.40
C TRP A 225 -2.18 -13.89 8.76
N ASP A 226 -1.04 -13.53 8.16
CA ASP A 226 0.28 -14.08 8.46
C ASP A 226 0.76 -13.64 9.87
N LYS A 227 0.96 -14.60 10.77
CA LYS A 227 1.42 -14.35 12.15
C LYS A 227 2.78 -13.64 12.18
N GLN A 228 3.70 -13.99 11.29
CA GLN A 228 5.05 -13.40 11.29
C GLN A 228 5.00 -11.90 10.97
N ILE A 229 4.09 -11.50 10.08
CA ILE A 229 3.84 -10.08 9.79
C ILE A 229 3.32 -9.35 11.03
N ARG A 230 2.36 -9.94 11.76
CA ARG A 230 1.84 -9.32 12.99
C ARG A 230 2.92 -9.13 14.06
N VAL A 231 3.80 -10.13 14.24
CA VAL A 231 4.92 -10.05 15.20
C VAL A 231 5.90 -8.96 14.79
N LEU A 232 6.34 -8.94 13.53
CA LEU A 232 7.24 -7.89 13.01
C LEU A 232 6.61 -6.49 13.14
N SER A 233 5.30 -6.38 12.94
CA SER A 233 4.57 -5.11 13.06
C SER A 233 4.59 -4.59 14.49
N ALA A 234 4.31 -5.45 15.47
CA ALA A 234 4.36 -5.08 16.88
C ALA A 234 5.78 -4.62 17.29
N GLN A 235 6.80 -5.39 16.93
CA GLN A 235 8.20 -5.00 17.18
C GLN A 235 8.57 -3.67 16.52
N THR A 236 8.09 -3.45 15.30
CA THR A 236 8.32 -2.20 14.59
C THR A 236 7.64 -1.03 15.30
N LEU A 237 6.40 -1.21 15.78
CA LEU A 237 5.69 -0.16 16.52
C LEU A 237 6.50 0.33 17.72
N ARG A 238 7.11 -0.56 18.52
CA ARG A 238 8.03 -0.17 19.60
C ARG A 238 9.16 0.73 19.12
N LEU A 239 9.82 0.35 18.02
CA LEU A 239 10.91 1.14 17.44
C LEU A 239 10.44 2.51 16.93
N LEU A 240 9.17 2.61 16.51
CA LEU A 240 8.57 3.87 16.06
C LEU A 240 8.12 4.76 17.23
N VAL A 241 7.85 4.21 18.42
CA VAL A 241 7.52 5.01 19.61
C VAL A 241 8.59 6.07 19.87
N GLY A 242 9.88 5.69 19.78
CA GLY A 242 10.99 6.61 20.00
C GLY A 242 11.11 7.76 18.99
N LYS A 243 10.29 7.79 17.94
CA LYS A 243 10.27 8.90 16.96
C LYS A 243 9.26 9.98 17.32
N GLU A 244 8.13 9.60 17.91
CA GLU A 244 7.09 10.53 18.34
C GLU A 244 6.19 9.87 19.40
N PRO A 245 6.61 9.83 20.68
CA PRO A 245 5.86 9.13 21.73
C PRO A 245 4.43 9.66 21.91
N GLY A 246 4.22 10.97 21.71
CA GLY A 246 2.91 11.63 21.82
C GLY A 246 1.84 11.00 20.93
N LEU A 247 2.18 10.71 19.67
CA LEU A 247 1.29 10.02 18.73
C LEU A 247 0.77 8.70 19.28
N PHE A 248 1.58 8.00 20.08
CA PHE A 248 1.21 6.71 20.64
C PHE A 248 0.29 6.83 21.84
N THR A 249 0.51 7.82 22.70
CA THR A 249 -0.34 8.10 23.87
C THR A 249 -1.67 8.75 23.50
N GLU A 250 -1.70 9.55 22.44
CA GLU A 250 -2.89 10.32 22.03
C GLU A 250 -3.92 9.50 21.25
N GLY A 251 -3.50 8.43 20.54
CA GLY A 251 -4.44 7.68 19.70
C GLY A 251 -4.06 6.23 19.38
N VAL A 252 -2.80 5.92 19.12
CA VAL A 252 -2.42 4.56 18.67
C VAL A 252 -2.71 3.52 19.74
N LEU A 253 -2.36 3.79 21.00
CA LEU A 253 -2.55 2.83 22.08
C LEU A 253 -4.03 2.55 22.36
N GLN A 254 -4.91 3.57 22.31
CA GLN A 254 -6.36 3.34 22.45
C GLN A 254 -6.89 2.42 21.34
N ARG A 255 -6.52 2.67 20.07
CA ARG A 255 -6.94 1.84 18.93
C ARG A 255 -6.49 0.39 19.05
N LEU A 256 -5.24 0.17 19.47
CA LEU A 256 -4.71 -1.18 19.68
C LEU A 256 -5.42 -1.90 20.83
N LEU A 257 -5.72 -1.20 21.93
CA LEU A 257 -6.48 -1.78 23.05
C LEU A 257 -7.91 -2.19 22.63
N ASP A 258 -8.59 -1.37 21.83
CA ASP A 258 -9.91 -1.71 21.29
C ASP A 258 -9.83 -2.93 20.36
N ALA A 259 -8.87 -2.93 19.43
CA ALA A 259 -8.68 -4.03 18.49
C ALA A 259 -8.20 -5.34 19.16
N ALA A 260 -7.54 -5.26 20.32
CA ALA A 260 -7.16 -6.41 21.13
C ALA A 260 -8.35 -7.13 21.79
N LEU A 261 -9.57 -6.60 21.67
CA LEU A 261 -10.82 -7.27 22.06
C LEU A 261 -11.65 -7.74 20.84
N SER A 262 -11.10 -7.63 19.63
CA SER A 262 -11.77 -8.06 18.41
C SER A 262 -12.15 -9.55 18.43
N PRO A 263 -13.31 -9.93 17.85
CA PRO A 263 -13.65 -11.34 17.65
C PRO A 263 -12.74 -12.04 16.62
N ASP A 264 -12.11 -11.28 15.71
CA ASP A 264 -11.14 -11.81 14.75
C ASP A 264 -9.79 -12.10 15.43
N LEU A 265 -9.34 -13.36 15.36
CA LEU A 265 -8.13 -13.82 16.04
C LEU A 265 -6.87 -13.09 15.57
N ALA A 266 -6.74 -12.80 14.27
CA ALA A 266 -5.55 -12.14 13.73
C ALA A 266 -5.45 -10.71 14.26
N THR A 267 -6.53 -9.95 14.17
CA THR A 267 -6.66 -8.59 14.72
C THR A 267 -6.34 -8.57 16.20
N ARG A 268 -6.96 -9.47 16.96
CA ARG A 268 -6.76 -9.57 18.41
C ARG A 268 -5.31 -9.91 18.79
N HIS A 269 -4.74 -10.95 18.18
CA HIS A 269 -3.37 -11.38 18.43
C HIS A 269 -2.37 -10.25 18.16
N GLY A 270 -2.39 -9.65 16.97
CA GLY A 270 -1.38 -8.64 16.65
C GLY A 270 -1.60 -7.33 17.39
N SER A 271 -2.84 -6.96 17.72
CA SER A 271 -3.10 -5.77 18.53
C SER A 271 -2.65 -5.96 19.98
N ALA A 272 -2.85 -7.14 20.57
CA ALA A 272 -2.35 -7.44 21.92
C ALA A 272 -0.80 -7.40 21.98
N LEU A 273 -0.12 -7.95 20.96
CA LEU A 273 1.34 -7.79 20.82
C LEU A 273 1.73 -6.32 20.64
N GLY A 274 0.98 -5.58 19.81
CA GLY A 274 1.18 -4.16 19.59
C GLY A 274 1.07 -3.34 20.89
N VAL A 275 0.07 -3.61 21.73
CA VAL A 275 -0.07 -2.98 23.06
C VAL A 275 1.19 -3.24 23.90
N SER A 276 1.63 -4.49 23.99
CA SER A 276 2.83 -4.87 24.77
C SER A 276 4.08 -4.11 24.30
N GLU A 277 4.34 -4.12 22.99
CA GLU A 277 5.52 -3.48 22.39
C GLU A 277 5.46 -1.95 22.48
N VAL A 278 4.28 -1.33 22.28
CA VAL A 278 4.10 0.12 22.42
C VAL A 278 4.31 0.56 23.87
N VAL A 279 3.74 -0.16 24.85
CA VAL A 279 3.94 0.15 26.28
C VAL A 279 5.42 0.01 26.66
N MET A 280 6.11 -1.00 26.14
CA MET A 280 7.54 -1.15 26.35
C MET A 280 8.33 0.01 25.74
N GLY A 281 8.02 0.42 24.51
CA GLY A 281 8.65 1.57 23.87
C GLY A 281 8.41 2.88 24.61
N LEU A 282 7.21 3.10 25.13
CA LEU A 282 6.87 4.30 25.92
C LEU A 282 7.66 4.32 27.23
N LYS A 283 7.79 3.18 27.91
CA LYS A 283 8.64 3.03 29.10
C LYS A 283 10.10 3.34 28.79
N GLU A 284 10.63 2.85 27.67
CA GLU A 284 12.01 3.14 27.23
C GLU A 284 12.24 4.62 26.95
N CYS A 285 11.20 5.33 26.51
CA CYS A 285 11.24 6.78 26.30
C CYS A 285 11.00 7.59 27.60
N GLY A 286 10.77 6.94 28.75
CA GLY A 286 10.44 7.62 30.00
C GLY A 286 9.07 8.29 30.01
N VAL A 287 8.16 7.89 29.12
CA VAL A 287 6.81 8.46 29.00
C VAL A 287 5.85 7.70 29.91
N ALA A 288 5.27 8.40 30.87
CA ALA A 288 4.22 7.85 31.72
C ALA A 288 2.88 7.85 30.98
N LEU A 289 2.09 6.79 31.17
CA LEU A 289 0.72 6.72 30.69
C LEU A 289 -0.20 7.50 31.63
N GLU A 290 -1.20 8.17 31.07
CA GLU A 290 -2.34 8.68 31.84
C GLU A 290 -3.02 7.53 32.59
N GLU A 291 -3.53 7.79 33.80
CA GLU A 291 -4.14 6.80 34.69
C GLU A 291 -5.23 5.97 34.00
N GLY A 292 -6.10 6.60 33.21
CA GLY A 292 -7.15 5.91 32.46
C GLY A 292 -6.59 4.93 31.42
N LEU A 293 -5.56 5.32 30.68
CA LEU A 293 -4.92 4.47 29.67
C LEU A 293 -4.11 3.35 30.32
N ALA A 294 -3.41 3.64 31.43
CA ALA A 294 -2.70 2.65 32.24
C ALA A 294 -3.65 1.57 32.80
N ALA A 295 -4.80 1.98 33.33
CA ALA A 295 -5.83 1.06 33.82
C ALA A 295 -6.35 0.13 32.71
N ARG A 296 -6.55 0.66 31.50
CA ARG A 296 -6.94 -0.16 30.33
C ARG A 296 -5.87 -1.18 29.93
N VAL A 297 -4.60 -0.79 29.96
CA VAL A 297 -3.48 -1.70 29.68
C VAL A 297 -3.44 -2.84 30.70
N VAL A 298 -3.52 -2.53 32.00
CA VAL A 298 -3.55 -3.54 33.07
C VAL A 298 -4.79 -4.43 32.96
N GLY A 299 -5.93 -3.86 32.60
CA GLY A 299 -7.20 -4.57 32.43
C GLY A 299 -7.34 -5.43 31.17
N LEU A 300 -6.38 -5.36 30.23
CA LEU A 300 -6.52 -6.03 28.93
C LEU A 300 -6.61 -7.57 29.06
N VAL A 301 -5.69 -8.18 29.82
CA VAL A 301 -5.67 -9.66 29.99
C VAL A 301 -6.94 -10.15 30.70
N PRO A 302 -7.36 -9.58 31.84
CA PRO A 302 -8.64 -9.91 32.46
C PRO A 302 -9.85 -9.72 31.52
N ALA A 303 -9.84 -8.70 30.66
CA ALA A 303 -10.91 -8.47 29.70
C ALA A 303 -10.98 -9.57 28.62
N ILE A 304 -9.82 -9.99 28.09
CA ILE A 304 -9.72 -11.13 27.15
C ILE A 304 -10.22 -12.43 27.79
N GLU A 305 -9.85 -12.67 29.06
CA GLU A 305 -10.29 -13.82 29.85
C GLU A 305 -11.80 -13.84 30.05
N LYS A 306 -12.35 -12.75 30.57
CA LYS A 306 -13.78 -12.59 30.83
C LYS A 306 -14.61 -12.81 29.57
N ALA A 307 -14.12 -12.32 28.43
CA ALA A 307 -14.76 -12.48 27.14
C ALA A 307 -14.45 -13.82 26.44
N ARG A 308 -13.64 -14.70 27.05
CA ARG A 308 -13.23 -16.02 26.52
C ARG A 308 -12.56 -15.93 25.13
N LEU A 309 -11.78 -14.88 24.91
CA LEU A 309 -11.18 -14.54 23.62
C LEU A 309 -9.83 -15.22 23.34
N TYR A 310 -9.43 -16.28 24.05
CA TYR A 310 -8.18 -16.98 23.74
C TYR A 310 -8.25 -17.90 22.51
N ARG A 311 -9.44 -18.13 21.95
CA ARG A 311 -9.66 -19.02 20.81
C ARG A 311 -10.22 -18.27 19.60
N GLY A 312 -9.81 -18.68 18.41
CA GLY A 312 -10.39 -18.30 17.13
C GLY A 312 -11.37 -19.35 16.60
N LYS A 313 -11.90 -19.12 15.40
CA LYS A 313 -12.67 -20.13 14.67
C LYS A 313 -11.77 -21.34 14.34
N GLY A 314 -12.33 -22.55 14.40
CA GLY A 314 -11.58 -23.78 14.07
C GLY A 314 -10.61 -24.28 15.15
N GLY A 315 -10.65 -23.74 16.37
CA GLY A 315 -9.82 -24.23 17.48
C GLY A 315 -8.41 -23.62 17.55
N GLU A 316 -8.09 -22.67 16.67
CA GLU A 316 -6.83 -21.91 16.74
C GLU A 316 -6.72 -21.14 18.05
N GLY A 317 -5.56 -21.24 18.71
CA GLY A 317 -5.28 -20.55 19.96
C GLY A 317 -4.53 -19.24 19.73
N MET A 318 -4.81 -18.25 20.56
CA MET A 318 -4.00 -17.05 20.72
C MET A 318 -2.74 -17.43 21.51
N ARG A 319 -1.68 -17.84 20.80
CA ARG A 319 -0.34 -18.15 21.34
C ARG A 319 0.69 -17.17 20.82
#